data_AF-A0A4Q5QTJ8-F1
#
_entry.id   AF-A0A4Q5QTJ8-F1
#
_cell.length_a   1.000
_cell.length_b   1.000
_cell.length_c   1.000
_cell.angle_alpha   90.00
_cell.angle_beta   90.00
_cell.angle_gamma   90.00
#
_symmetry.space_group_name_H-M   'P 1'
#
loop_
_entity.id
_entity.type
_entity.pdbx_description
1 polymer ?
#
loop_
_entity_poly.entity_id
_entity_poly.type
_entity_poly.pdbx_seq_one_letter_code
_entity_poly.pdbx_strand_id
1 'polypeptide(L)'
;MMGFGPTPATKSAISQVYDDLYKPGLYKDLWFMWDGKPLIMAYPDNIAPDIKAFFTFRPGQPVYDKGPERPDHWGWLEIYPQHRFAKNHVGSFEQMTVSTAQNWTQKNGLSAMNTQGAFGRSYTDKIGHDVRPNAHQYGLNFQEQWDYALKQNVELIFVTGWNEWIAGRHKSWQGQQNAFPDQFDTEHSRDIEPMKGGHNDNYYYQLIGNIRRFKGMPPPERASKPKSIKIDGKFDEWRSVLPDFKSHKGNTLHRDAAGFAGTHYTNTSGRNDIVNAKATHDKRYVYFYAETAADLTPDTNTAWMRLFIDSDKSKSTGWEGYDFVINRISPNGKAYMEKSAAGWNWTTVAEVTYKYYKNKLEIAIPISALSLNGKLDIEFKWSDNMQKDGDIMDFLVNGDVAPAGRFNFNYTGKLHLN
;
A
#
# COMPACT_ATOMS: atom_id res chain seq x y z
N MET A 1 21.73 10.22 16.55
CA MET A 1 21.43 9.07 15.68
C MET A 1 21.85 7.81 16.40
N MET A 2 21.00 6.78 16.45
CA MET A 2 21.42 5.46 16.94
C MET A 2 22.34 4.85 15.90
N GLY A 3 23.63 4.73 16.22
CA GLY A 3 24.62 4.17 15.31
C GLY A 3 24.69 2.64 15.40
N PHE A 4 25.30 2.02 14.39
CA PHE A 4 25.63 0.60 14.36
C PHE A 4 26.86 0.26 15.24
N GLY A 5 26.81 0.65 16.51
CA GLY A 5 27.85 0.34 17.49
C GLY A 5 27.63 1.03 18.85
N PRO A 6 28.31 0.57 19.92
CA PRO A 6 28.16 1.07 21.29
C PRO A 6 28.94 2.38 21.50
N THR A 7 28.55 3.43 20.77
CA THR A 7 29.17 4.76 20.87
C THR A 7 28.51 5.64 21.94
N PRO A 8 29.16 6.70 22.43
CA PRO A 8 28.51 7.69 23.30
C PRO A 8 27.25 8.32 22.68
N ALA A 9 27.23 8.52 21.36
CA ALA A 9 26.07 9.05 20.65
C ALA A 9 24.90 8.06 20.66
N THR A 10 25.17 6.77 20.43
CA THR A 10 24.18 5.70 20.54
C THR A 10 23.61 5.63 21.95
N LYS A 11 24.45 5.67 22.99
CA LYS A 11 24.01 5.69 24.38
C LYS A 11 23.11 6.89 24.69
N SER A 12 23.51 8.08 24.27
CA SER A 12 22.74 9.32 24.48
C SER A 12 21.36 9.21 23.81
N ALA A 13 21.31 8.79 22.54
CA ALA A 13 20.06 8.64 21.80
C ALA A 13 19.11 7.61 22.44
N ILE A 14 19.62 6.47 22.89
CA ILE A 14 18.81 5.45 23.58
C ILE A 14 18.30 5.98 24.93
N SER A 15 19.14 6.67 25.69
CA SER A 15 18.74 7.22 27.00
C SER A 15 17.62 8.25 26.81
N GLN A 16 17.76 9.14 25.82
CA GLN A 16 16.75 10.13 25.48
C GLN A 16 15.43 9.48 25.06
N VAL A 17 15.44 8.55 24.10
CA VAL A 17 14.19 7.92 23.64
C VAL A 17 13.52 7.11 24.76
N TYR A 18 14.32 6.50 25.64
CA TYR A 18 13.81 5.79 26.80
C TYR A 18 13.12 6.74 27.78
N ASP A 19 13.80 7.80 28.23
CA ASP A 19 13.27 8.73 29.23
C ASP A 19 12.09 9.55 28.70
N ASP A 20 12.12 9.95 27.43
CA ASP A 20 11.11 10.85 26.85
C ASP A 20 9.84 10.10 26.41
N LEU A 21 9.95 8.85 25.94
CA LEU A 21 8.83 8.13 25.31
C LEU A 21 8.46 6.82 26.03
N TYR A 22 9.44 5.93 26.23
CA TYR A 22 9.16 4.56 26.67
C TYR A 22 8.90 4.45 28.17
N LYS A 23 9.73 5.10 28.99
CA LYS A 23 9.62 5.10 30.45
C LYS A 23 8.31 5.73 30.95
N PRO A 24 7.83 6.87 30.41
CA PRO A 24 6.52 7.41 30.77
C PRO A 24 5.37 6.57 30.19
N GLY A 25 5.65 5.68 29.24
CA GLY A 25 4.63 4.81 28.64
C GLY A 25 3.80 5.49 27.56
N LEU A 26 4.40 6.42 26.80
CA LEU A 26 3.71 7.10 25.72
C LEU A 26 3.55 6.17 24.50
N TYR A 27 2.36 6.16 23.90
CA TYR A 27 2.05 5.43 22.67
C TYR A 27 2.33 3.91 22.73
N LYS A 28 2.03 3.26 23.87
CA LYS A 28 2.28 1.81 24.07
C LYS A 28 1.67 0.92 22.99
N ASP A 29 0.56 1.35 22.41
CA ASP A 29 -0.14 0.69 21.32
C ASP A 29 0.65 0.71 19.99
N LEU A 30 1.63 1.59 19.85
CA LEU A 30 2.52 1.69 18.69
C LEU A 30 3.87 0.99 18.88
N TRP A 31 4.14 0.45 20.07
CA TRP A 31 5.43 -0.21 20.33
C TRP A 31 5.51 -1.56 19.62
N PHE A 32 6.59 -1.78 18.87
CA PHE A 32 6.87 -3.11 18.32
C PHE A 32 7.46 -4.00 19.41
N MET A 33 6.71 -5.03 19.80
CA MET A 33 7.08 -5.95 20.87
C MET A 33 7.81 -7.17 20.32
N TRP A 34 8.94 -7.54 20.91
CA TRP A 34 9.72 -8.74 20.59
C TRP A 34 10.18 -9.40 21.89
N ASP A 35 9.99 -10.72 22.01
CA ASP A 35 10.27 -11.48 23.24
C ASP A 35 9.64 -10.87 24.51
N GLY A 36 8.43 -10.31 24.38
CA GLY A 36 7.67 -9.74 25.49
C GLY A 36 8.10 -8.34 25.94
N LYS A 37 9.07 -7.70 25.27
CA LYS A 37 9.51 -6.32 25.56
C LYS A 37 9.51 -5.45 24.30
N PRO A 38 9.50 -4.11 24.43
CA PRO A 38 9.69 -3.25 23.28
C PRO A 38 11.05 -3.54 22.62
N LEU A 39 11.06 -3.69 21.30
CA LEU A 39 12.27 -3.93 20.53
C LEU A 39 13.05 -2.62 20.35
N ILE A 40 14.38 -2.70 20.41
CA ILE A 40 15.27 -1.64 19.92
C ILE A 40 16.42 -2.23 19.11
N MET A 41 16.64 -1.70 17.90
CA MET A 41 17.76 -2.10 17.06
C MET A 41 19.00 -1.29 17.41
N ALA A 42 19.77 -1.73 18.41
CA ALA A 42 20.95 -1.05 18.91
C ALA A 42 21.89 -1.99 19.70
N TYR A 43 23.12 -1.52 19.98
CA TYR A 43 24.11 -2.26 20.76
C TYR A 43 23.93 -1.99 22.27
N PRO A 44 23.75 -3.03 23.12
CA PRO A 44 23.48 -2.87 24.55
C PRO A 44 24.74 -2.69 25.41
N ASP A 45 25.94 -2.75 24.83
CA ASP A 45 27.21 -2.94 25.55
C ASP A 45 27.58 -1.77 26.49
N ASN A 46 27.10 -0.55 26.20
CA ASN A 46 27.38 0.65 27.00
C ASN A 46 26.12 1.27 27.65
N ILE A 47 25.01 0.52 27.69
CA ILE A 47 23.70 0.97 28.14
C ILE A 47 23.48 0.64 29.62
N ALA A 48 22.80 1.55 30.35
CA ALA A 48 22.51 1.37 31.77
C ALA A 48 21.63 0.12 32.03
N PRO A 49 21.80 -0.59 33.16
CA PRO A 49 21.10 -1.86 33.42
C PRO A 49 19.57 -1.80 33.38
N ASP A 50 18.97 -0.72 33.85
CA ASP A 50 17.52 -0.49 33.84
C ASP A 50 16.97 -0.37 32.42
N ILE A 51 17.63 0.43 31.58
CA ILE A 51 17.29 0.56 30.15
C ILE A 51 17.52 -0.77 29.43
N LYS A 52 18.64 -1.43 29.71
CA LYS A 52 18.98 -2.74 29.12
C LYS A 52 17.94 -3.80 29.47
N ALA A 53 17.37 -3.76 30.68
CA ALA A 53 16.31 -4.65 31.10
C ALA A 53 14.94 -4.33 30.47
N PHE A 54 14.71 -3.07 30.08
CA PHE A 54 13.44 -2.62 29.53
C PHE A 54 13.21 -3.08 28.08
N PHE A 55 14.23 -3.02 27.22
CA PHE A 55 14.10 -3.39 25.81
C PHE A 55 14.57 -4.81 25.51
N THR A 56 14.07 -5.35 24.41
CA THR A 56 14.73 -6.42 23.67
C THR A 56 15.69 -5.79 22.66
N PHE A 57 17.00 -6.00 22.85
CA PHE A 57 18.02 -5.45 21.96
C PHE A 57 18.31 -6.41 20.80
N ARG A 58 18.43 -5.84 19.60
CA ARG A 58 18.95 -6.52 18.40
C ARG A 58 20.01 -5.64 17.74
N PRO A 59 21.31 -5.85 18.01
CA PRO A 59 22.36 -5.07 17.39
C PRO A 59 22.34 -5.20 15.86
N GLY A 60 22.45 -4.09 15.15
CA GLY A 60 22.46 -4.11 13.69
C GLY A 60 23.82 -4.51 13.09
N GLN A 61 23.80 -5.39 12.09
CA GLN A 61 24.89 -5.63 11.15
C GLN A 61 24.69 -4.74 9.91
N PRO A 62 25.50 -3.70 9.71
CA PRO A 62 25.30 -2.76 8.62
C PRO A 62 25.99 -3.14 7.30
N VAL A 63 26.79 -4.21 7.26
CA VAL A 63 27.61 -4.57 6.10
C VAL A 63 26.86 -5.57 5.21
N TYR A 64 26.70 -5.23 3.93
CA TYR A 64 25.65 -5.85 3.08
C TYR A 64 26.00 -7.25 2.56
N ASP A 65 27.27 -7.60 2.51
CA ASP A 65 27.80 -8.89 2.10
C ASP A 65 28.27 -9.73 3.30
N LYS A 66 27.91 -9.32 4.52
CA LYS A 66 28.39 -9.92 5.76
C LYS A 66 27.23 -10.30 6.67
N GLY A 67 27.09 -11.60 6.90
CA GLY A 67 26.10 -12.14 7.81
C GLY A 67 26.33 -11.80 9.31
N PRO A 68 25.58 -12.46 10.21
CA PRO A 68 25.67 -12.21 11.65
C PRO A 68 27.06 -12.57 12.20
N GLU A 69 27.67 -11.63 12.90
CA GLU A 69 28.91 -11.84 13.68
C GLU A 69 28.64 -12.04 15.17
N ARG A 70 27.37 -11.85 15.56
CA ARG A 70 26.86 -12.14 16.89
C ARG A 70 25.56 -12.93 16.75
N PRO A 71 25.23 -13.77 17.74
CA PRO A 71 23.99 -14.55 17.71
C PRO A 71 22.72 -13.69 17.74
N ASP A 72 22.80 -12.45 18.23
CA ASP A 72 21.69 -11.50 18.38
C ASP A 72 21.63 -10.43 17.27
N HIS A 73 22.50 -10.54 16.24
CA HIS A 73 22.49 -9.58 15.13
C HIS A 73 21.22 -9.67 14.31
N TRP A 74 20.71 -8.50 13.92
CA TRP A 74 19.78 -8.30 12.81
C TRP A 74 20.47 -7.54 11.68
N GLY A 75 20.13 -7.84 10.43
CA GLY A 75 20.66 -7.14 9.25
C GLY A 75 20.02 -5.77 9.04
N TRP A 76 20.71 -4.88 8.32
CA TRP A 76 20.19 -3.58 7.89
C TRP A 76 19.74 -3.58 6.42
N LEU A 77 20.69 -3.78 5.52
CA LEU A 77 20.52 -3.80 4.08
C LEU A 77 21.50 -4.86 3.57
N GLU A 78 21.08 -5.70 2.63
CA GLU A 78 21.89 -6.82 2.14
C GLU A 78 21.89 -6.83 0.61
N ILE A 79 22.94 -7.40 0.04
CA ILE A 79 22.96 -7.81 -1.37
C ILE A 79 22.37 -9.22 -1.50
N TYR A 80 21.96 -9.60 -2.71
CA TYR A 80 21.53 -10.96 -2.98
C TYR A 80 22.73 -11.93 -3.04
N PRO A 81 22.61 -13.17 -2.52
CA PRO A 81 21.54 -13.67 -1.67
C PRO A 81 21.69 -13.16 -0.22
N GLN A 82 20.58 -12.78 0.42
CA GLN A 82 20.64 -12.19 1.77
C GLN A 82 20.99 -13.22 2.84
N HIS A 83 21.71 -12.79 3.87
CA HIS A 83 21.94 -13.60 5.05
C HIS A 83 20.67 -13.74 5.91
N ARG A 84 20.63 -14.81 6.70
CA ARG A 84 19.60 -15.04 7.72
C ARG A 84 20.18 -14.70 9.09
N PHE A 85 19.46 -13.92 9.87
CA PHE A 85 19.93 -13.29 11.10
C PHE A 85 19.23 -13.86 12.34
N ALA A 86 19.95 -13.86 13.46
CA ALA A 86 19.53 -14.43 14.75
C ALA A 86 18.90 -15.83 14.62
N LYS A 87 19.74 -16.86 14.52
CA LYS A 87 19.27 -18.24 14.42
C LYS A 87 18.71 -18.72 15.76
N ASN A 88 17.46 -19.18 15.74
CA ASN A 88 16.77 -19.70 16.90
C ASN A 88 17.12 -21.19 17.13
N HIS A 89 16.92 -21.66 18.37
CA HIS A 89 17.25 -23.03 18.78
C HIS A 89 16.46 -24.12 18.04
N VAL A 90 15.29 -23.76 17.50
CA VAL A 90 14.42 -24.65 16.72
C VAL A 90 14.73 -24.65 15.23
N GLY A 91 15.79 -23.95 14.80
CA GLY A 91 16.26 -23.93 13.42
C GLY A 91 15.60 -22.87 12.51
N SER A 92 14.67 -22.05 13.01
CA SER A 92 14.24 -20.81 12.36
C SER A 92 15.28 -19.71 12.53
N PHE A 93 15.11 -18.61 11.81
CA PHE A 93 15.84 -17.37 12.00
C PHE A 93 14.85 -16.26 12.30
N GLU A 94 15.26 -15.27 13.10
CA GLU A 94 14.35 -14.17 13.38
C GLU A 94 14.17 -13.27 12.17
N GLN A 95 15.24 -12.94 11.44
CA GLN A 95 15.21 -11.82 10.51
C GLN A 95 15.95 -12.09 9.18
N MET A 96 15.42 -11.52 8.11
CA MET A 96 16.12 -11.22 6.86
C MET A 96 15.77 -9.80 6.41
N THR A 97 16.58 -9.21 5.54
CA THR A 97 16.32 -7.89 4.97
C THR A 97 15.94 -7.99 3.50
N VAL A 98 15.18 -7.03 2.98
CA VAL A 98 14.91 -6.86 1.55
C VAL A 98 14.94 -5.38 1.22
N SER A 99 15.30 -5.03 -0.02
CA SER A 99 15.32 -3.65 -0.49
C SER A 99 15.06 -3.52 -1.98
N THR A 100 14.77 -2.31 -2.44
CA THR A 100 14.64 -2.03 -3.87
C THR A 100 15.96 -1.63 -4.52
N ALA A 101 16.93 -1.15 -3.75
CA ALA A 101 18.24 -0.75 -4.23
C ALA A 101 19.28 -0.85 -3.09
N GLN A 102 20.55 -0.92 -3.46
CA GLN A 102 21.70 -0.89 -2.56
C GLN A 102 22.77 0.06 -3.10
N ASN A 103 23.33 0.84 -2.20
CA ASN A 103 24.50 1.68 -2.45
C ASN A 103 25.78 0.80 -2.46
N TRP A 104 25.82 -0.10 -3.43
CA TRP A 104 26.82 -1.16 -3.58
C TRP A 104 27.09 -1.38 -5.06
N THR A 105 28.35 -1.66 -5.41
CA THR A 105 28.74 -2.11 -6.74
C THR A 105 29.53 -3.41 -6.64
N GLN A 106 29.44 -4.27 -7.65
CA GLN A 106 30.25 -5.48 -7.71
C GLN A 106 31.76 -5.17 -7.69
N LYS A 107 32.17 -4.05 -8.27
CA LYS A 107 33.58 -3.67 -8.42
C LYS A 107 34.19 -3.14 -7.12
N ASN A 108 33.47 -2.27 -6.40
CA ASN A 108 34.05 -1.48 -5.31
C ASN A 108 33.42 -1.81 -3.94
N GLY A 109 32.40 -2.66 -3.89
CA GLY A 109 31.60 -2.85 -2.69
C GLY A 109 30.76 -1.60 -2.36
N LEU A 110 30.70 -1.24 -1.08
CA LEU A 110 29.97 -0.06 -0.59
C LEU A 110 30.39 1.20 -1.37
N SER A 111 29.43 1.80 -2.09
CA SER A 111 29.66 2.87 -3.06
C SER A 111 28.52 3.88 -3.01
N ALA A 112 28.68 5.09 -3.54
CA ALA A 112 27.56 6.02 -3.66
C ALA A 112 26.50 5.49 -4.65
N MET A 113 25.23 5.85 -4.46
CA MET A 113 24.13 5.51 -5.38
C MET A 113 24.33 6.10 -6.78
N ASN A 114 25.09 7.19 -6.92
CA ASN A 114 25.46 7.76 -8.21
C ASN A 114 26.78 7.20 -8.80
N THR A 115 27.35 6.15 -8.21
CA THR A 115 28.47 5.42 -8.80
C THR A 115 27.97 4.50 -9.90
N GLN A 116 28.65 4.49 -11.04
CA GLN A 116 28.29 3.62 -12.16
C GLN A 116 28.26 2.14 -11.75
N GLY A 117 27.15 1.46 -12.05
CA GLY A 117 26.95 0.06 -11.71
C GLY A 117 26.44 -0.17 -10.29
N ALA A 118 25.97 0.87 -9.59
CA ALA A 118 25.28 0.72 -8.31
C ALA A 118 24.04 -0.18 -8.48
N PHE A 119 23.76 -1.03 -7.50
CA PHE A 119 22.65 -1.99 -7.57
C PHE A 119 21.33 -1.26 -7.34
N GLY A 120 20.74 -0.76 -8.43
CA GLY A 120 19.45 -0.10 -8.45
C GLY A 120 18.26 -1.07 -8.55
N ARG A 121 17.07 -0.51 -8.75
CA ARG A 121 15.78 -1.22 -8.87
C ARG A 121 15.71 -2.24 -10.00
N SER A 122 16.43 -1.98 -11.09
CA SER A 122 16.50 -2.85 -12.26
C SER A 122 17.54 -3.98 -12.13
N TYR A 123 18.43 -3.90 -11.15
CA TYR A 123 19.50 -4.87 -10.96
C TYR A 123 18.99 -6.20 -10.37
N THR A 124 19.49 -7.32 -10.86
CA THR A 124 19.38 -8.64 -10.20
C THR A 124 20.72 -9.36 -10.28
N ASP A 125 21.00 -10.27 -9.36
CA ASP A 125 22.17 -11.14 -9.43
C ASP A 125 22.16 -11.98 -10.72
N LYS A 126 20.96 -12.39 -11.16
CA LYS A 126 20.79 -13.25 -12.33
C LYS A 126 21.16 -12.58 -13.67
N ILE A 127 20.82 -11.32 -13.88
CA ILE A 127 20.98 -10.66 -15.20
C ILE A 127 21.78 -9.35 -15.18
N GLY A 128 22.19 -8.88 -14.00
CA GLY A 128 22.70 -7.52 -13.84
C GLY A 128 21.58 -6.49 -13.99
N HIS A 129 21.89 -5.32 -14.56
CA HIS A 129 20.93 -4.25 -14.81
C HIS A 129 20.07 -4.54 -16.03
N ASP A 130 18.75 -4.48 -15.86
CA ASP A 130 17.82 -4.54 -16.99
C ASP A 130 17.84 -3.22 -17.78
N VAL A 131 18.15 -3.32 -19.08
CA VAL A 131 18.34 -2.17 -19.97
C VAL A 131 17.07 -1.73 -20.70
N ARG A 132 15.92 -2.38 -20.45
CA ARG A 132 14.65 -1.96 -21.06
C ARG A 132 14.29 -0.55 -20.60
N PRO A 133 13.63 0.26 -21.46
CA PRO A 133 13.08 1.53 -21.03
C PRO A 133 12.19 1.36 -19.79
N ASN A 134 12.38 2.23 -18.79
CA ASN A 134 11.63 2.21 -17.53
C ASN A 134 11.81 0.93 -16.70
N ALA A 135 12.93 0.22 -16.82
CA ALA A 135 13.21 -0.99 -16.03
C ALA A 135 13.04 -0.80 -14.51
N HIS A 136 13.36 0.40 -14.01
CA HIS A 136 13.15 0.81 -12.61
C HIS A 136 11.69 0.74 -12.13
N GLN A 137 10.70 0.54 -13.00
CA GLN A 137 9.29 0.42 -12.62
C GLN A 137 8.88 -1.01 -12.25
N TYR A 138 9.65 -2.03 -12.62
CA TYR A 138 9.29 -3.44 -12.43
C TYR A 138 9.71 -4.02 -11.07
N GLY A 139 10.60 -3.34 -10.35
CA GLY A 139 11.08 -3.78 -9.03
C GLY A 139 11.76 -5.15 -9.05
N LEU A 140 12.61 -5.41 -10.05
CA LEU A 140 13.25 -6.71 -10.25
C LEU A 140 14.19 -7.07 -9.09
N ASN A 141 15.00 -6.10 -8.63
CA ASN A 141 15.86 -6.27 -7.46
C ASN A 141 15.02 -6.71 -6.25
N PHE A 142 13.97 -5.96 -5.97
CA PHE A 142 13.11 -6.22 -4.82
C PHE A 142 12.44 -7.59 -4.88
N GLN A 143 11.94 -7.98 -6.06
CA GLN A 143 11.29 -9.27 -6.22
C GLN A 143 12.27 -10.44 -6.07
N GLU A 144 13.49 -10.33 -6.59
CA GLU A 144 14.50 -11.38 -6.46
C GLU A 144 14.84 -11.65 -4.98
N GLN A 145 14.98 -10.59 -4.18
CA GLN A 145 15.20 -10.72 -2.74
C GLN A 145 13.98 -11.34 -2.03
N TRP A 146 12.77 -10.87 -2.34
CA TRP A 146 11.54 -11.44 -1.76
C TRP A 146 11.33 -12.91 -2.13
N ASP A 147 11.57 -13.29 -3.38
CA ASP A 147 11.42 -14.67 -3.85
C ASP A 147 12.39 -15.62 -3.15
N TYR A 148 13.56 -15.14 -2.76
CA TYR A 148 14.49 -15.89 -1.93
C TYR A 148 14.06 -15.93 -0.46
N ALA A 149 13.67 -14.79 0.11
CA ALA A 149 13.21 -14.70 1.50
C ALA A 149 11.96 -15.56 1.78
N LEU A 150 11.01 -15.62 0.85
CA LEU A 150 9.80 -16.45 0.95
C LEU A 150 10.08 -17.96 0.99
N LYS A 151 11.29 -18.40 0.59
CA LYS A 151 11.74 -19.79 0.67
C LYS A 151 12.49 -20.09 1.98
N GLN A 152 12.72 -19.09 2.82
CA GLN A 152 13.45 -19.22 4.07
C GLN A 152 12.49 -19.37 5.26
N ASN A 153 12.94 -20.08 6.30
CA ASN A 153 12.22 -20.20 7.57
C ASN A 153 12.59 -19.02 8.48
N VAL A 154 11.96 -17.86 8.25
CA VAL A 154 12.23 -16.62 9.00
C VAL A 154 10.97 -15.99 9.56
N GLU A 155 11.09 -15.31 10.69
CA GLU A 155 9.94 -14.77 11.44
C GLU A 155 9.60 -13.31 11.06
N LEU A 156 10.61 -12.56 10.62
CA LEU A 156 10.52 -11.14 10.27
C LEU A 156 11.30 -10.83 8.99
N ILE A 157 10.69 -9.99 8.15
CA ILE A 157 11.35 -9.36 7.01
C ILE A 157 11.48 -7.87 7.29
N PHE A 158 12.71 -7.36 7.31
CA PHE A 158 13.02 -5.94 7.42
C PHE A 158 13.11 -5.33 6.02
N VAL A 159 12.27 -4.33 5.74
CA VAL A 159 12.20 -3.69 4.42
C VAL A 159 12.89 -2.34 4.49
N THR A 160 13.95 -2.17 3.70
CA THR A 160 14.75 -0.95 3.65
C THR A 160 14.56 -0.31 2.28
N GLY A 161 13.90 0.85 2.12
CA GLY A 161 13.25 1.74 3.09
C GLY A 161 11.87 2.22 2.60
N TRP A 162 11.23 3.14 3.35
CA TRP A 162 9.87 3.65 3.04
C TRP A 162 9.87 5.06 2.42
N ASN A 163 10.26 6.10 3.16
CA ASN A 163 10.30 7.50 2.67
C ASN A 163 11.34 8.35 3.42
N GLU A 164 12.59 8.32 2.97
CA GLU A 164 13.64 9.14 3.56
C GLU A 164 13.44 10.61 3.20
N TRP A 165 13.18 11.44 4.21
CA TRP A 165 12.85 12.85 4.03
C TRP A 165 13.99 13.71 3.44
N ILE A 166 15.25 13.24 3.50
CA ILE A 166 16.43 13.99 3.05
C ILE A 166 17.43 13.04 2.39
N ALA A 167 17.89 13.39 1.19
CA ALA A 167 19.04 12.73 0.57
C ALA A 167 20.35 13.41 1.00
N GLY A 168 21.29 12.64 1.53
CA GLY A 168 22.64 13.13 1.84
C GLY A 168 23.41 13.47 0.56
N ARG A 169 24.06 14.65 0.52
CA ARG A 169 24.97 15.04 -0.56
C ARG A 169 26.34 15.40 0.01
N HIS A 170 27.36 14.66 -0.38
CA HIS A 170 28.73 14.84 0.08
C HIS A 170 29.63 15.34 -1.05
N LYS A 171 30.62 16.18 -0.71
CA LYS A 171 31.65 16.60 -1.68
C LYS A 171 32.38 15.38 -2.25
N SER A 172 32.72 14.42 -1.38
CA SER A 172 33.19 13.10 -1.76
C SER A 172 32.81 12.06 -0.70
N TRP A 173 32.50 10.84 -1.14
CA TRP A 173 32.23 9.69 -0.27
C TRP A 173 32.51 8.39 -1.04
N GLN A 174 33.15 7.40 -0.41
CA GLN A 174 33.58 6.13 -1.03
C GLN A 174 34.31 6.32 -2.38
N GLY A 175 35.17 7.34 -2.47
CA GLY A 175 35.91 7.67 -3.70
C GLY A 175 35.09 8.36 -4.80
N GLN A 176 33.76 8.45 -4.67
CA GLN A 176 32.89 9.18 -5.60
C GLN A 176 32.95 10.69 -5.29
N GLN A 177 33.06 11.53 -6.33
CA GLN A 177 32.88 12.98 -6.19
C GLN A 177 31.41 13.35 -6.34
N ASN A 178 30.98 14.39 -5.64
CA ASN A 178 29.57 14.79 -5.57
C ASN A 178 28.66 13.60 -5.26
N ALA A 179 28.98 12.91 -4.17
CA ALA A 179 28.44 11.61 -3.84
C ALA A 179 27.07 11.72 -3.16
N PHE A 180 26.15 10.87 -3.59
CA PHE A 180 24.87 10.64 -2.95
C PHE A 180 24.93 9.24 -2.35
N PRO A 181 25.14 9.10 -1.02
CA PRO A 181 25.16 7.77 -0.40
C PRO A 181 23.87 7.01 -0.65
N ASP A 182 22.75 7.74 -0.72
CA ASP A 182 21.37 7.26 -0.71
C ASP A 182 20.51 8.12 -1.65
N GLN A 183 19.32 7.62 -2.03
CA GLN A 183 18.22 8.35 -2.71
C GLN A 183 18.67 9.31 -3.85
N PHE A 184 19.33 8.77 -4.88
CA PHE A 184 19.90 9.60 -5.94
C PHE A 184 18.92 9.91 -7.08
N ASP A 185 18.29 8.88 -7.64
CA ASP A 185 17.32 8.99 -8.72
C ASP A 185 16.24 7.88 -8.62
N THR A 186 15.34 7.78 -9.61
CA THR A 186 14.27 6.77 -9.59
C THR A 186 14.79 5.34 -9.67
N GLU A 187 16.00 5.10 -10.16
CA GLU A 187 16.64 3.77 -10.23
C GLU A 187 17.44 3.46 -8.95
N HIS A 188 18.11 4.46 -8.38
CA HIS A 188 19.04 4.35 -7.27
C HIS A 188 18.49 4.98 -6.00
N SER A 189 17.35 4.46 -5.58
CA SER A 189 16.64 4.85 -4.36
C SER A 189 16.07 3.60 -3.72
N ARG A 190 16.22 3.50 -2.39
CA ARG A 190 15.72 2.37 -1.60
C ARG A 190 14.30 2.59 -1.10
N ASP A 191 13.76 3.79 -1.25
CA ASP A 191 12.43 4.16 -0.75
C ASP A 191 11.33 3.66 -1.68
N ILE A 192 10.14 3.41 -1.14
CA ILE A 192 9.06 2.68 -1.84
C ILE A 192 7.69 3.34 -1.70
N GLU A 193 7.65 4.50 -1.06
CA GLU A 193 6.44 5.28 -0.93
C GLU A 193 5.85 5.63 -2.31
N PRO A 194 4.53 5.75 -2.42
CA PRO A 194 3.92 6.19 -3.66
C PRO A 194 4.45 7.57 -4.10
N MET A 195 4.86 7.69 -5.36
CA MET A 195 5.51 8.88 -5.91
C MET A 195 4.81 9.36 -7.19
N LYS A 196 4.37 10.62 -7.19
CA LYS A 196 3.88 11.29 -8.41
C LYS A 196 5.04 11.55 -9.37
N GLY A 197 4.92 11.08 -10.62
CA GLY A 197 5.92 11.31 -11.67
C GLY A 197 7.13 10.38 -11.64
N GLY A 198 7.16 9.41 -10.72
CA GLY A 198 8.17 8.34 -10.66
C GLY A 198 7.53 6.97 -10.85
N HIS A 199 7.71 6.08 -9.88
CA HIS A 199 7.17 4.72 -9.90
C HIS A 199 5.71 4.60 -9.47
N ASN A 200 4.97 5.71 -9.35
CA ASN A 200 3.58 5.73 -8.92
C ASN A 200 3.42 4.95 -7.60
N ASP A 201 2.59 3.91 -7.57
CA ASP A 201 2.38 3.03 -6.42
C ASP A 201 2.92 1.60 -6.67
N ASN A 202 3.76 1.39 -7.69
CA ASN A 202 4.22 0.05 -8.10
C ASN A 202 4.85 -0.73 -6.92
N TYR A 203 5.76 -0.09 -6.19
CA TYR A 203 6.45 -0.72 -5.07
C TYR A 203 5.57 -0.93 -3.84
N TYR A 204 4.57 -0.07 -3.64
CA TYR A 204 3.58 -0.27 -2.59
C TYR A 204 2.76 -1.55 -2.82
N TYR A 205 2.30 -1.77 -4.06
CA TYR A 205 1.57 -2.99 -4.42
C TYR A 205 2.47 -4.23 -4.41
N GLN A 206 3.73 -4.10 -4.85
CA GLN A 206 4.70 -5.19 -4.77
C GLN A 206 4.97 -5.60 -3.32
N LEU A 207 5.21 -4.62 -2.43
CA LEU A 207 5.37 -4.84 -1.00
C LEU A 207 4.16 -5.58 -0.41
N ILE A 208 2.95 -5.09 -0.68
CA ILE A 208 1.73 -5.70 -0.15
C ILE A 208 1.56 -7.13 -0.67
N GLY A 209 1.81 -7.36 -1.96
CA GLY A 209 1.75 -8.70 -2.55
C GLY A 209 2.69 -9.68 -1.84
N ASN A 210 3.92 -9.25 -1.55
CA ASN A 210 4.92 -10.08 -0.88
C ASN A 210 4.61 -10.27 0.62
N ILE A 211 4.15 -9.24 1.33
CA ILE A 211 3.70 -9.37 2.73
C ILE A 211 2.57 -10.39 2.84
N ARG A 212 1.60 -10.37 1.91
CA ARG A 212 0.48 -11.32 1.89
C ARG A 212 0.93 -12.76 1.66
N ARG A 213 1.99 -12.97 0.85
CA ARG A 213 2.61 -14.30 0.67
C ARG A 213 3.37 -14.75 1.92
N PHE A 214 4.06 -13.82 2.59
CA PHE A 214 4.86 -14.11 3.77
C PHE A 214 4.01 -14.36 5.04
N LYS A 215 3.09 -13.45 5.36
CA LYS A 215 2.24 -13.53 6.56
C LYS A 215 0.97 -14.35 6.35
N GLY A 216 0.62 -14.64 5.09
CA GLY A 216 -0.70 -15.12 4.72
C GLY A 216 -1.76 -14.02 4.77
N MET A 217 -3.00 -14.40 4.43
CA MET A 217 -4.17 -13.54 4.58
C MET A 217 -5.36 -14.38 5.07
N PRO A 218 -6.28 -13.79 5.86
CA PRO A 218 -7.55 -14.42 6.14
C PRO A 218 -8.33 -14.64 4.83
N PRO A 219 -9.14 -15.71 4.75
CA PRO A 219 -10.03 -15.91 3.61
C PRO A 219 -11.05 -14.75 3.52
N PRO A 220 -11.48 -14.36 2.31
CA PRO A 220 -12.54 -13.37 2.15
C PRO A 220 -13.81 -13.76 2.90
N GLU A 221 -14.52 -12.77 3.44
CA GLU A 221 -15.82 -12.98 4.06
C GLU A 221 -16.82 -13.55 3.04
N ARG A 222 -17.63 -14.52 3.47
CA ARG A 222 -18.62 -15.15 2.60
C ARG A 222 -19.83 -14.25 2.43
N ALA A 223 -20.29 -14.11 1.19
CA ALA A 223 -21.52 -13.39 0.90
C ALA A 223 -22.71 -14.00 1.65
N SER A 224 -23.59 -13.14 2.17
CA SER A 224 -24.87 -13.56 2.74
C SER A 224 -25.76 -14.20 1.66
N LYS A 225 -26.87 -14.81 2.07
CA LYS A 225 -27.88 -15.30 1.11
C LYS A 225 -28.34 -14.15 0.19
N PRO A 226 -28.61 -14.43 -1.11
CA PRO A 226 -29.14 -13.44 -2.04
C PRO A 226 -30.37 -12.72 -1.45
N LYS A 227 -30.48 -11.42 -1.67
CA LYS A 227 -31.50 -10.57 -1.08
C LYS A 227 -31.89 -9.48 -2.07
N SER A 228 -33.19 -9.39 -2.36
CA SER A 228 -33.77 -8.24 -3.06
C SER A 228 -33.73 -7.02 -2.15
N ILE A 229 -33.32 -5.88 -2.70
CA ILE A 229 -33.31 -4.60 -2.00
C ILE A 229 -34.30 -3.68 -2.70
N LYS A 230 -35.13 -3.01 -1.91
CA LYS A 230 -36.00 -1.96 -2.41
C LYS A 230 -35.25 -0.63 -2.39
N ILE A 231 -35.05 -0.03 -3.56
CA ILE A 231 -34.38 1.27 -3.70
C ILE A 231 -35.33 2.41 -3.33
N ASP A 232 -35.53 2.64 -2.03
CA ASP A 232 -36.45 3.64 -1.47
C ASP A 232 -35.84 4.58 -0.42
N GLY A 233 -34.53 4.49 -0.18
CA GLY A 233 -33.82 5.32 0.79
C GLY A 233 -33.95 4.84 2.24
N LYS A 234 -34.47 3.63 2.46
CA LYS A 234 -34.50 2.96 3.76
C LYS A 234 -33.53 1.79 3.78
N PHE A 235 -32.61 1.80 4.74
CA PHE A 235 -31.44 0.92 4.68
C PHE A 235 -31.50 -0.32 5.60
N ASP A 236 -32.66 -0.64 6.17
CA ASP A 236 -32.77 -1.76 7.11
C ASP A 236 -32.45 -3.12 6.48
N GLU A 237 -32.73 -3.27 5.18
CA GLU A 237 -32.43 -4.49 4.43
C GLU A 237 -30.92 -4.79 4.36
N TRP A 238 -30.07 -3.75 4.38
CA TRP A 238 -28.62 -3.86 4.28
C TRP A 238 -27.93 -4.31 5.59
N ARG A 239 -28.64 -4.28 6.73
CA ARG A 239 -28.06 -4.64 8.03
C ARG A 239 -27.54 -6.07 8.06
N SER A 240 -28.22 -6.99 7.37
CA SER A 240 -27.85 -8.42 7.31
C SER A 240 -27.01 -8.81 6.09
N VAL A 241 -26.64 -7.85 5.24
CA VAL A 241 -25.89 -8.11 4.01
C VAL A 241 -24.40 -8.19 4.32
N LEU A 242 -23.77 -9.25 3.83
CA LEU A 242 -22.33 -9.50 3.87
C LEU A 242 -21.82 -9.76 2.44
N PRO A 243 -20.55 -9.44 2.13
CA PRO A 243 -19.53 -8.91 3.05
C PRO A 243 -19.78 -7.46 3.51
N ASP A 244 -19.24 -7.12 4.67
CA ASP A 244 -19.20 -5.74 5.20
C ASP A 244 -17.84 -5.12 4.85
N PHE A 245 -17.74 -4.48 3.69
CA PHE A 245 -16.47 -3.94 3.18
C PHE A 245 -16.14 -2.59 3.85
N LYS A 246 -15.63 -2.67 5.08
CA LYS A 246 -15.22 -1.50 5.85
C LYS A 246 -14.00 -0.80 5.23
N SER A 247 -14.05 0.53 5.25
CA SER A 247 -12.95 1.41 4.86
C SER A 247 -12.57 2.31 6.06
N HIS A 248 -11.34 2.81 6.06
CA HIS A 248 -10.87 3.70 7.11
C HIS A 248 -11.61 5.04 7.07
N LYS A 249 -11.91 5.59 8.25
CA LYS A 249 -12.48 6.93 8.40
C LYS A 249 -11.37 7.99 8.41
N GLY A 250 -11.67 9.18 7.89
CA GLY A 250 -10.78 10.34 7.91
C GLY A 250 -9.92 10.48 6.66
N ASN A 251 -10.31 9.88 5.54
CA ASN A 251 -9.54 9.94 4.29
C ASN A 251 -9.74 11.26 3.54
N THR A 252 -10.72 12.08 3.92
CA THR A 252 -11.06 13.36 3.28
C THR A 252 -10.41 14.58 3.93
N LEU A 253 -9.43 14.38 4.82
CA LEU A 253 -8.71 15.50 5.42
C LEU A 253 -8.02 16.34 4.34
N HIS A 254 -8.20 17.65 4.41
CA HIS A 254 -7.47 18.58 3.55
C HIS A 254 -5.99 18.48 3.85
N ARG A 255 -5.18 18.48 2.79
CA ARG A 255 -3.73 18.44 2.88
C ARG A 255 -3.18 19.81 2.56
N ASP A 256 -2.39 20.35 3.45
CA ASP A 256 -1.74 21.65 3.34
C ASP A 256 -0.40 21.53 4.07
N ALA A 257 0.69 21.44 3.31
CA ALA A 257 2.01 21.19 3.87
C ALA A 257 3.10 21.89 3.05
N ALA A 258 4.05 22.51 3.75
CA ALA A 258 5.29 22.97 3.16
C ALA A 258 6.14 21.78 2.71
N GLY A 259 6.69 21.85 1.50
CA GLY A 259 7.67 20.91 0.98
C GLY A 259 9.08 21.48 1.04
N PHE A 260 10.01 20.84 0.32
CA PHE A 260 11.38 21.30 0.21
C PHE A 260 11.48 22.65 -0.53
N ALA A 261 12.35 23.55 -0.04
CA ALA A 261 12.81 24.78 -0.70
C ALA A 261 11.71 25.59 -1.45
N GLY A 262 10.72 26.08 -0.72
CA GLY A 262 9.69 26.97 -1.26
C GLY A 262 8.58 26.27 -2.05
N THR A 263 8.59 24.93 -2.09
CA THR A 263 7.42 24.17 -2.55
C THR A 263 6.36 24.10 -1.46
N HIS A 264 5.11 24.03 -1.88
CA HIS A 264 3.97 23.94 -0.99
C HIS A 264 2.89 23.08 -1.67
N TYR A 265 2.35 22.12 -0.93
CA TYR A 265 1.32 21.22 -1.42
C TYR A 265 0.00 21.52 -0.74
N THR A 266 -1.02 21.84 -1.53
CA THR A 266 -2.40 22.03 -1.07
C THR A 266 -3.34 21.13 -1.85
N ASN A 267 -4.24 20.44 -1.15
CA ASN A 267 -5.34 19.68 -1.72
C ASN A 267 -6.54 19.71 -0.78
N THR A 268 -7.63 20.31 -1.25
CA THR A 268 -8.90 20.47 -0.53
C THR A 268 -10.04 19.69 -1.19
N SER A 269 -9.72 18.71 -2.03
CA SER A 269 -10.72 17.92 -2.77
C SER A 269 -11.42 16.87 -1.92
N GLY A 270 -10.96 16.61 -0.69
CA GLY A 270 -11.56 15.60 0.19
C GLY A 270 -13.07 15.83 0.37
N ARG A 271 -13.87 14.84 -0.02
CA ARG A 271 -15.34 14.90 0.00
C ARG A 271 -15.91 13.48 0.16
N ASN A 272 -17.05 13.36 0.84
CA ASN A 272 -17.78 12.09 1.05
C ASN A 272 -16.90 10.93 1.57
N ASP A 273 -16.35 11.04 2.78
CA ASP A 273 -15.48 10.04 3.44
C ASP A 273 -16.18 8.67 3.55
N ILE A 274 -15.89 7.74 2.62
CA ILE A 274 -16.54 6.46 2.44
C ILE A 274 -15.98 5.47 3.46
N VAL A 275 -16.84 5.01 4.37
CA VAL A 275 -16.47 4.14 5.49
C VAL A 275 -16.98 2.71 5.34
N ASN A 276 -17.92 2.47 4.42
CA ASN A 276 -18.45 1.13 4.18
C ASN A 276 -18.99 0.95 2.77
N ALA A 277 -18.90 -0.26 2.25
CA ALA A 277 -19.58 -0.70 1.05
C ALA A 277 -20.17 -2.09 1.22
N LYS A 278 -21.24 -2.39 0.49
CA LYS A 278 -21.83 -3.74 0.42
C LYS A 278 -22.34 -4.03 -0.97
N ALA A 279 -22.44 -5.31 -1.28
CA ALA A 279 -23.12 -5.79 -2.48
C ALA A 279 -23.99 -7.00 -2.15
N THR A 280 -25.13 -7.11 -2.82
CA THR A 280 -25.99 -8.29 -2.82
C THR A 280 -26.62 -8.45 -4.20
N HIS A 281 -27.38 -9.52 -4.42
CA HIS A 281 -28.11 -9.72 -5.67
C HIS A 281 -29.43 -10.45 -5.45
N ASP A 282 -30.29 -10.37 -6.45
CA ASP A 282 -31.41 -11.29 -6.65
C ASP A 282 -31.40 -11.86 -8.08
N LYS A 283 -32.53 -12.37 -8.57
CA LYS A 283 -32.64 -12.94 -9.92
C LYS A 283 -32.51 -11.92 -11.06
N ARG A 284 -32.67 -10.62 -10.77
CA ARG A 284 -32.78 -9.55 -11.77
C ARG A 284 -31.72 -8.48 -11.59
N TYR A 285 -31.29 -8.22 -10.37
CA TYR A 285 -30.42 -7.09 -10.05
C TYR A 285 -29.22 -7.50 -9.20
N VAL A 286 -28.12 -6.77 -9.41
CA VAL A 286 -27.06 -6.61 -8.41
C VAL A 286 -27.29 -5.27 -7.72
N TYR A 287 -27.25 -5.28 -6.39
CA TYR A 287 -27.46 -4.11 -5.56
C TYR A 287 -26.15 -3.69 -4.93
N PHE A 288 -25.88 -2.39 -4.90
CA PHE A 288 -24.70 -1.81 -4.27
C PHE A 288 -25.10 -0.81 -3.20
N TYR A 289 -24.30 -0.75 -2.15
CA TYR A 289 -24.43 0.18 -1.03
C TYR A 289 -23.10 0.88 -0.77
N ALA A 290 -23.18 2.17 -0.44
CA ALA A 290 -22.09 2.94 0.13
C ALA A 290 -22.56 3.71 1.35
N GLU A 291 -21.69 3.86 2.34
CA GLU A 291 -21.89 4.69 3.52
C GLU A 291 -20.71 5.62 3.72
N THR A 292 -21.00 6.88 4.03
CA THR A 292 -20.02 7.90 4.36
C THR A 292 -20.03 8.25 5.85
N ALA A 293 -18.93 8.83 6.36
CA ALA A 293 -18.79 9.21 7.76
C ALA A 293 -19.69 10.38 8.17
N ALA A 294 -20.06 11.22 7.21
CA ALA A 294 -20.99 12.34 7.34
C ALA A 294 -22.04 12.28 6.22
N ASP A 295 -23.05 13.15 6.26
CA ASP A 295 -24.08 13.22 5.22
C ASP A 295 -23.44 13.44 3.82
N LEU A 296 -24.00 12.75 2.82
CA LEU A 296 -23.56 12.84 1.43
C LEU A 296 -23.81 14.26 0.89
N THR A 297 -22.86 14.76 0.10
CA THR A 297 -23.09 15.98 -0.69
C THR A 297 -24.18 15.77 -1.75
N PRO A 298 -24.75 16.83 -2.34
CA PRO A 298 -25.75 16.70 -3.40
C PRO A 298 -25.27 15.85 -4.58
N ASP A 299 -26.19 15.06 -5.15
CA ASP A 299 -25.99 14.19 -6.31
C ASP A 299 -25.82 14.94 -7.63
N THR A 300 -26.17 16.23 -7.66
CA THR A 300 -25.88 17.12 -8.78
C THR A 300 -24.41 17.54 -8.87
N ASN A 301 -23.61 17.24 -7.84
CA ASN A 301 -22.18 17.57 -7.85
C ASN A 301 -21.45 16.77 -8.93
N THR A 302 -20.39 17.35 -9.49
CA THR A 302 -19.52 16.66 -10.43
C THR A 302 -18.74 15.54 -9.72
N ALA A 303 -18.47 14.47 -10.46
CA ALA A 303 -17.75 13.28 -9.97
C ALA A 303 -18.30 12.71 -8.65
N TRP A 304 -19.62 12.78 -8.46
CA TRP A 304 -20.27 12.37 -7.22
C TRP A 304 -20.43 10.85 -7.17
N MET A 305 -19.89 10.22 -6.11
CA MET A 305 -20.07 8.81 -5.76
C MET A 305 -20.07 7.88 -6.99
N ARG A 306 -18.97 7.87 -7.74
CA ARG A 306 -18.77 7.01 -8.91
C ARG A 306 -18.56 5.57 -8.44
N LEU A 307 -19.33 4.64 -9.00
CA LEU A 307 -19.14 3.20 -8.79
C LEU A 307 -18.46 2.63 -10.03
N PHE A 308 -17.24 2.13 -9.88
CA PHE A 308 -16.52 1.42 -10.94
C PHE A 308 -16.67 -0.08 -10.74
N ILE A 309 -16.92 -0.82 -11.82
CA ILE A 309 -17.14 -2.27 -11.82
C ILE A 309 -16.26 -2.90 -12.90
N ASP A 310 -15.44 -3.86 -12.48
CA ASP A 310 -14.72 -4.81 -13.31
C ASP A 310 -15.52 -6.13 -13.24
N SER A 311 -16.21 -6.44 -14.35
CA SER A 311 -17.24 -7.48 -14.41
C SER A 311 -16.70 -8.83 -14.88
N ASP A 312 -15.54 -8.83 -15.55
CA ASP A 312 -14.88 -10.00 -16.08
C ASP A 312 -13.57 -10.35 -15.35
N LYS A 313 -13.13 -9.49 -14.44
CA LYS A 313 -11.89 -9.57 -13.65
C LYS A 313 -10.66 -9.57 -14.53
N SER A 314 -10.72 -8.89 -15.67
CA SER A 314 -9.63 -8.77 -16.62
C SER A 314 -9.09 -7.35 -16.67
N LYS A 315 -7.81 -7.19 -16.34
CA LYS A 315 -7.12 -5.90 -16.49
C LYS A 315 -6.84 -5.51 -17.95
N SER A 316 -7.16 -6.40 -18.90
CA SER A 316 -7.01 -6.12 -20.34
C SER A 316 -8.24 -5.47 -20.98
N THR A 317 -9.36 -5.36 -20.26
CA THR A 317 -10.62 -4.80 -20.73
C THR A 317 -10.93 -3.49 -19.99
N GLY A 318 -11.84 -2.70 -20.58
CA GLY A 318 -12.29 -1.44 -20.01
C GLY A 318 -11.21 -0.37 -19.81
N TRP A 319 -11.42 0.49 -18.81
CA TRP A 319 -10.42 1.44 -18.32
C TRP A 319 -9.77 0.85 -17.07
N GLU A 320 -8.49 0.47 -17.15
CA GLU A 320 -7.75 -0.08 -15.99
C GLU A 320 -8.41 -1.35 -15.39
N GLY A 321 -9.13 -2.10 -16.23
CA GLY A 321 -9.96 -3.26 -15.85
C GLY A 321 -11.42 -2.94 -15.57
N TYR A 322 -11.82 -1.67 -15.41
CA TYR A 322 -13.22 -1.33 -15.16
C TYR A 322 -14.00 -1.27 -16.46
N ASP A 323 -14.89 -2.26 -16.64
CA ASP A 323 -15.82 -2.33 -17.76
C ASP A 323 -16.92 -1.30 -17.68
N PHE A 324 -17.36 -0.96 -16.46
CA PHE A 324 -18.51 -0.09 -16.23
C PHE A 324 -18.22 0.98 -15.18
N VAL A 325 -18.86 2.13 -15.36
CA VAL A 325 -18.92 3.19 -14.36
C VAL A 325 -20.34 3.69 -14.22
N ILE A 326 -20.76 3.96 -12.99
CA ILE A 326 -22.04 4.59 -12.66
C ILE A 326 -21.72 5.96 -12.07
N ASN A 327 -22.54 6.96 -12.37
CA ASN A 327 -22.42 8.36 -11.91
C ASN A 327 -21.18 9.12 -12.41
N ARG A 328 -20.52 8.69 -13.49
CA ARG A 328 -19.51 9.55 -14.14
C ARG A 328 -20.17 10.80 -14.73
N ILE A 329 -21.33 10.63 -15.37
CA ILE A 329 -22.34 11.67 -15.58
C ILE A 329 -23.17 11.80 -14.29
N SER A 330 -23.24 13.00 -13.73
CA SER A 330 -23.99 13.25 -12.49
C SER A 330 -25.47 12.84 -12.64
N PRO A 331 -26.07 12.21 -11.62
CA PRO A 331 -27.48 11.86 -11.63
C PRO A 331 -28.45 13.02 -11.89
N ASN A 332 -29.57 12.70 -12.53
CA ASN A 332 -30.71 13.61 -12.68
C ASN A 332 -32.03 12.81 -12.57
N GLY A 333 -32.45 12.52 -11.34
CA GLY A 333 -33.59 11.65 -11.03
C GLY A 333 -33.33 10.15 -11.29
N LYS A 334 -32.39 9.82 -12.18
CA LYS A 334 -31.80 8.50 -12.43
C LYS A 334 -30.29 8.59 -12.43
N ALA A 335 -29.63 7.47 -12.15
CA ALA A 335 -28.20 7.32 -12.30
C ALA A 335 -27.90 6.70 -13.67
N TYR A 336 -26.77 7.05 -14.26
CA TYR A 336 -26.37 6.60 -15.59
C TYR A 336 -25.25 5.58 -15.48
N MET A 337 -25.46 4.41 -16.08
CA MET A 337 -24.45 3.37 -16.23
C MET A 337 -23.82 3.49 -17.61
N GLU A 338 -22.50 3.60 -17.64
CA GLU A 338 -21.70 3.70 -18.85
C GLU A 338 -20.76 2.50 -18.96
N LYS A 339 -20.52 2.04 -20.19
CA LYS A 339 -19.55 0.99 -20.52
C LYS A 339 -18.31 1.59 -21.18
N SER A 340 -17.13 1.11 -20.82
CA SER A 340 -15.89 1.50 -21.48
C SER A 340 -15.73 0.73 -22.80
N ALA A 341 -15.40 1.45 -23.88
CA ALA A 341 -15.00 0.84 -25.14
C ALA A 341 -13.53 0.38 -25.11
N ALA A 342 -12.68 1.20 -24.49
CA ALA A 342 -11.28 0.96 -24.12
C ALA A 342 -10.73 2.26 -23.50
N GLY A 343 -9.93 2.16 -22.43
CA GLY A 343 -9.42 3.36 -21.76
C GLY A 343 -10.55 4.28 -21.28
N TRP A 344 -10.26 5.58 -21.10
CA TRP A 344 -11.26 6.57 -20.64
C TRP A 344 -12.24 6.99 -21.74
N ASN A 345 -12.94 6.02 -22.32
CA ASN A 345 -13.93 6.24 -23.36
C ASN A 345 -15.22 5.51 -22.99
N TRP A 346 -16.22 6.28 -22.55
CA TRP A 346 -17.43 5.78 -21.90
C TRP A 346 -18.67 6.09 -22.75
N THR A 347 -19.57 5.12 -22.85
CA THR A 347 -20.88 5.29 -23.51
C THR A 347 -21.98 4.82 -22.59
N THR A 348 -23.05 5.61 -22.44
CA THR A 348 -24.23 5.24 -21.65
C THR A 348 -24.91 4.00 -22.24
N VAL A 349 -25.13 3.00 -21.40
CA VAL A 349 -25.75 1.71 -21.78
C VAL A 349 -27.03 1.41 -21.01
N ALA A 350 -27.25 2.03 -19.86
CA ALA A 350 -28.47 1.87 -19.08
C ALA A 350 -28.72 3.06 -18.13
N GLU A 351 -29.99 3.28 -17.79
CA GLU A 351 -30.39 4.06 -16.63
C GLU A 351 -30.64 3.12 -15.45
N VAL A 352 -30.09 3.45 -14.28
CA VAL A 352 -30.22 2.65 -13.07
C VAL A 352 -30.91 3.44 -11.96
N THR A 353 -31.62 2.71 -11.11
CA THR A 353 -32.35 3.33 -9.99
C THR A 353 -31.42 3.43 -8.80
N TYR A 354 -31.38 4.62 -8.19
CA TYR A 354 -30.64 4.89 -6.97
C TYR A 354 -31.51 5.68 -5.99
N LYS A 355 -31.17 5.58 -4.71
CA LYS A 355 -31.64 6.48 -3.65
C LYS A 355 -30.52 6.72 -2.66
N TYR A 356 -30.49 7.91 -2.09
CA TYR A 356 -29.64 8.21 -0.95
C TYR A 356 -30.44 8.97 0.10
N TYR A 357 -30.08 8.80 1.36
CA TYR A 357 -30.59 9.57 2.46
C TYR A 357 -29.50 9.71 3.52
N LYS A 358 -29.23 10.96 3.93
CA LYS A 358 -28.11 11.29 4.81
C LYS A 358 -26.80 10.76 4.23
N ASN A 359 -26.16 9.84 4.93
CA ASN A 359 -24.84 9.32 4.63
C ASN A 359 -24.84 7.98 3.87
N LYS A 360 -25.98 7.54 3.32
CA LYS A 360 -26.12 6.21 2.72
C LYS A 360 -26.69 6.30 1.32
N LEU A 361 -26.12 5.52 0.41
CA LEU A 361 -26.49 5.40 -1.00
C LEU A 361 -26.76 3.94 -1.34
N GLU A 362 -27.80 3.69 -2.11
CA GLU A 362 -28.13 2.38 -2.69
C GLU A 362 -28.43 2.48 -4.19
N ILE A 363 -27.94 1.51 -4.97
CA ILE A 363 -28.08 1.43 -6.43
C ILE A 363 -28.53 0.01 -6.82
N ALA A 364 -29.47 -0.10 -7.76
CA ALA A 364 -29.87 -1.36 -8.38
C ALA A 364 -29.48 -1.41 -9.86
N ILE A 365 -28.60 -2.36 -10.22
CA ILE A 365 -28.10 -2.56 -11.58
C ILE A 365 -28.70 -3.85 -12.15
N PRO A 366 -29.36 -3.82 -13.33
CA PRO A 366 -29.84 -5.03 -13.97
C PRO A 366 -28.70 -5.99 -14.29
N ILE A 367 -28.83 -7.27 -13.91
CA ILE A 367 -27.84 -8.31 -14.21
C ILE A 367 -27.58 -8.40 -15.72
N SER A 368 -28.63 -8.23 -16.54
CA SER A 368 -28.53 -8.23 -18.00
C SER A 368 -27.63 -7.12 -18.56
N ALA A 369 -27.41 -6.03 -17.82
CA ALA A 369 -26.54 -4.93 -18.25
C ALA A 369 -25.04 -5.23 -18.01
N LEU A 370 -24.72 -6.10 -17.06
CA LEU A 370 -23.34 -6.38 -16.63
C LEU A 370 -22.57 -7.34 -17.54
N SER A 371 -23.15 -7.83 -18.64
CA SER A 371 -22.47 -8.72 -19.61
C SER A 371 -21.73 -9.91 -18.95
N LEU A 372 -22.29 -10.48 -17.88
CA LEU A 372 -21.60 -11.50 -17.07
C LEU A 372 -21.39 -12.82 -17.83
N ASN A 373 -20.22 -13.43 -17.64
CA ASN A 373 -19.86 -14.74 -18.21
C ASN A 373 -20.42 -15.92 -17.39
N GLY A 374 -21.72 -15.92 -17.11
CA GLY A 374 -22.43 -17.01 -16.44
C GLY A 374 -22.16 -17.18 -14.94
N LYS A 375 -21.31 -16.34 -14.35
CA LYS A 375 -21.06 -16.26 -12.90
C LYS A 375 -21.10 -14.81 -12.44
N LEU A 376 -21.62 -14.59 -11.24
CA LEU A 376 -21.53 -13.29 -10.59
C LEU A 376 -20.28 -13.29 -9.70
N ASP A 377 -19.15 -12.88 -10.26
CA ASP A 377 -17.89 -12.69 -9.55
C ASP A 377 -17.26 -11.40 -10.08
N ILE A 378 -17.44 -10.31 -9.33
CA ILE A 378 -17.13 -8.96 -9.80
C ILE A 378 -16.21 -8.23 -8.83
N GLU A 379 -15.33 -7.41 -9.38
CA GLU A 379 -14.56 -6.43 -8.63
C GLU A 379 -15.24 -5.06 -8.73
N PHE A 380 -15.28 -4.31 -7.63
CA PHE A 380 -15.84 -2.97 -7.64
C PHE A 380 -15.16 -2.05 -6.63
N LYS A 381 -15.33 -0.75 -6.84
CA LYS A 381 -14.94 0.30 -5.89
C LYS A 381 -15.81 1.53 -6.03
N TRP A 382 -15.83 2.34 -4.98
CA TRP A 382 -16.41 3.67 -5.00
C TRP A 382 -15.30 4.72 -5.07
N SER A 383 -15.55 5.79 -5.81
CA SER A 383 -14.72 6.99 -5.84
C SER A 383 -15.58 8.23 -5.87
N ASP A 384 -15.31 9.16 -4.97
CA ASP A 384 -15.94 10.47 -4.97
C ASP A 384 -14.91 11.55 -5.30
N ASN A 385 -15.35 12.55 -6.04
CA ASN A 385 -14.62 13.78 -6.35
C ASN A 385 -13.26 13.60 -7.03
N MET A 386 -13.15 12.62 -7.94
CA MET A 386 -12.03 12.58 -8.88
C MET A 386 -11.90 13.91 -9.63
N GLN A 387 -10.67 14.42 -9.75
CA GLN A 387 -10.36 15.70 -10.42
C GLN A 387 -9.75 15.49 -11.80
N LYS A 388 -9.09 14.35 -12.03
CA LYS A 388 -8.44 14.04 -13.31
C LYS A 388 -8.98 12.76 -13.91
N ASP A 389 -9.96 12.96 -14.78
CA ASP A 389 -10.54 11.91 -15.62
C ASP A 389 -9.45 11.13 -16.39
N GLY A 390 -9.52 9.80 -16.33
CA GLY A 390 -8.61 8.90 -17.03
C GLY A 390 -7.28 8.61 -16.34
N ASP A 391 -6.94 9.31 -15.26
CA ASP A 391 -5.72 9.06 -14.49
C ASP A 391 -6.02 8.16 -13.28
N ILE A 392 -5.53 6.91 -13.31
CA ILE A 392 -5.79 5.95 -12.23
C ILE A 392 -5.17 6.39 -10.89
N MET A 393 -4.11 7.21 -10.93
CA MET A 393 -3.46 7.70 -9.72
C MET A 393 -4.30 8.76 -9.00
N ASP A 394 -5.35 9.28 -9.63
CA ASP A 394 -6.31 10.17 -9.00
C ASP A 394 -7.00 9.48 -7.80
N PHE A 395 -7.11 8.15 -7.83
CA PHE A 395 -7.62 7.34 -6.71
C PHE A 395 -6.78 7.38 -5.43
N LEU A 396 -5.57 7.93 -5.48
CA LEU A 396 -4.72 8.17 -4.30
C LEU A 396 -4.61 9.66 -3.96
N VAL A 397 -5.01 10.54 -4.87
CA VAL A 397 -4.71 11.97 -4.76
C VAL A 397 -5.96 12.77 -4.42
N ASN A 398 -7.12 12.48 -5.00
CA ASN A 398 -8.25 13.37 -4.92
C ASN A 398 -9.50 12.71 -4.33
N GLY A 399 -10.29 13.52 -3.63
CA GLY A 399 -11.54 13.09 -3.04
C GLY A 399 -11.37 11.95 -2.04
N ASP A 400 -12.19 10.92 -2.18
CA ASP A 400 -12.05 9.67 -1.43
C ASP A 400 -12.37 8.46 -2.29
N VAL A 401 -11.71 7.33 -2.01
CA VAL A 401 -11.85 6.08 -2.75
C VAL A 401 -11.90 4.90 -1.78
N ALA A 402 -12.92 4.07 -1.91
CA ALA A 402 -13.10 2.85 -1.12
C ALA A 402 -13.22 1.61 -2.02
N PRO A 403 -12.27 0.66 -1.94
CA PRO A 403 -11.03 0.72 -1.15
C PRO A 403 -9.98 1.62 -1.83
N ALA A 404 -9.07 2.16 -1.02
CA ALA A 404 -8.08 3.16 -1.46
C ALA A 404 -7.20 2.69 -2.63
N GLY A 405 -6.76 3.65 -3.45
CA GLY A 405 -5.86 3.42 -4.58
C GLY A 405 -6.43 2.45 -5.61
N ARG A 406 -5.62 1.47 -6.05
CA ARG A 406 -5.97 0.46 -7.06
C ARG A 406 -6.50 -0.86 -6.46
N PHE A 407 -6.81 -0.92 -5.17
CA PHE A 407 -7.48 -2.09 -4.59
C PHE A 407 -8.93 -2.19 -5.07
N ASN A 408 -9.53 -3.38 -5.00
CA ASN A 408 -10.96 -3.58 -5.26
C ASN A 408 -11.60 -4.39 -4.15
N PHE A 409 -12.89 -4.12 -3.92
CA PHE A 409 -13.75 -5.08 -3.24
C PHE A 409 -14.12 -6.18 -4.23
N ASN A 410 -14.17 -7.42 -3.75
CA ASN A 410 -14.59 -8.56 -4.55
C ASN A 410 -15.91 -9.10 -4.01
N TYR A 411 -16.91 -9.20 -4.87
CA TYR A 411 -18.20 -9.79 -4.54
C TYR A 411 -18.50 -10.98 -5.46
N THR A 412 -18.67 -12.15 -4.83
CA THR A 412 -19.02 -13.39 -5.51
C THR A 412 -20.38 -13.88 -5.03
N GLY A 413 -21.32 -14.07 -5.96
CA GLY A 413 -22.66 -14.61 -5.74
C GLY A 413 -22.96 -15.81 -6.64
N LYS A 414 -23.87 -16.68 -6.20
CA LYS A 414 -24.39 -17.79 -7.02
C LYS A 414 -25.65 -17.33 -7.73
N LEU A 415 -25.57 -17.12 -9.05
CA LEU A 415 -26.75 -16.94 -9.88
C LEU A 415 -27.53 -18.26 -9.93
N HIS A 416 -28.74 -18.26 -9.41
CA HIS A 416 -29.69 -19.33 -9.68
C HIS A 416 -30.26 -19.09 -11.07
N LEU A 417 -29.56 -19.60 -12.08
CA LEU A 417 -30.11 -19.73 -13.43
C LEU A 417 -31.26 -20.75 -13.33
N ASN A 418 -32.48 -20.28 -13.55
CA ASN A 418 -33.65 -21.14 -13.69
C ASN A 418 -33.64 -21.78 -15.08
#